data_AF-A0A1B6AUB0-F1
#
_entry.id   AF-A0A1B6AUB0-F1
#
_cell.length_a   1.000
_cell.length_b   1.000
_cell.length_c   1.000
_cell.angle_alpha   90.00
_cell.angle_beta   90.00
_cell.angle_gamma   90.00
#
_symmetry.space_group_name_H-M   'P 1'
#
loop_
_entity.id
_entity.type
_entity.pdbx_description
1 polymer ?
#
loop_
_entity_poly.entity_id
_entity_poly.type
_entity_poly.pdbx_seq_one_letter_code
_entity_poly.pdbx_strand_id
1 'polypeptide(L)'
;MFSWQVNGADLAAAASAKTLTWRYMVGGSPMGGEETSTDTAAELLLTRFTEIESDVEAAWLVPDGGTPEQVTAGMTRVRQLPLDERRAIYLRERIENQREWYGTKSRWNEYRSPVWALTLTVLELLGICAGVAKVAGVIDLDLLGVCAALAAGGTA
;
A
#
# COMPACT_ATOMS: atom_id res chain seq x y z
N MET A 1 10.53 -1.76 23.81
CA MET A 1 11.19 -1.27 22.59
C MET A 1 10.91 -2.28 21.48
N PHE A 2 9.69 -2.26 20.93
CA PHE A 2 9.28 -3.11 19.81
C PHE A 2 9.29 -2.22 18.57
N SER A 3 10.30 -2.41 17.72
CA SER A 3 10.39 -1.70 16.44
C SER A 3 9.32 -2.26 15.51
N TRP A 4 8.33 -1.45 15.20
CA TRP A 4 7.36 -1.70 14.14
C TRP A 4 8.06 -1.61 12.78
N GLN A 5 8.71 -2.70 12.37
CA GLN A 5 8.87 -3.02 10.95
C GLN A 5 7.62 -3.81 10.58
N VAL A 6 6.55 -3.10 10.18
CA VAL A 6 5.53 -3.75 9.34
C VAL A 6 6.27 -4.08 8.07
N ASN A 7 6.60 -5.36 7.86
CA ASN A 7 7.33 -5.77 6.68
C ASN A 7 6.43 -5.50 5.47
N GLY A 8 7.01 -5.13 4.32
CA GLY A 8 6.22 -4.84 3.11
C GLY A 8 5.28 -5.99 2.71
N ALA A 9 5.62 -7.22 3.11
CA ALA A 9 4.79 -8.42 3.00
C ALA A 9 3.46 -8.31 3.77
N ASP A 10 3.47 -7.82 5.02
CA ASP A 10 2.28 -7.69 5.86
C ASP A 10 1.29 -6.68 5.28
N LEU A 11 1.82 -5.56 4.74
CA LEU A 11 1.00 -4.56 4.07
C LEU A 11 0.39 -5.10 2.78
N ALA A 12 1.17 -5.83 1.99
CA ALA A 12 0.72 -6.44 0.74
C ALA A 12 -0.36 -7.51 1.01
N ALA A 13 -0.18 -8.31 2.05
CA ALA A 13 -1.14 -9.32 2.49
C ALA A 13 -2.45 -8.69 2.97
N ALA A 14 -2.38 -7.69 3.85
CA ALA A 14 -3.57 -6.97 4.31
C ALA A 14 -4.33 -6.30 3.15
N ALA A 15 -3.62 -5.70 2.20
CA ALA A 15 -4.21 -5.09 1.00
C ALA A 15 -4.87 -6.14 0.08
N SER A 16 -4.26 -7.32 -0.04
CA SER A 16 -4.78 -8.45 -0.81
C SER A 16 -6.03 -9.03 -0.16
N ALA A 17 -5.99 -9.29 1.15
CA ALA A 17 -7.12 -9.77 1.93
C ALA A 17 -8.32 -8.82 1.79
N LYS A 18 -8.11 -7.51 2.00
CA LYS A 18 -9.14 -6.48 1.80
C LYS A 18 -9.74 -6.52 0.39
N THR A 19 -8.92 -6.74 -0.63
CA THR A 19 -9.39 -6.83 -2.02
C THR A 19 -10.26 -8.06 -2.26
N LEU A 20 -9.89 -9.20 -1.69
CA LEU A 20 -10.65 -10.45 -1.77
C LEU A 20 -11.98 -10.35 -1.02
N THR A 21 -12.01 -9.75 0.18
CA THR A 21 -13.24 -9.48 0.93
C THR A 21 -14.24 -8.70 0.07
N TRP A 22 -13.78 -7.65 -0.61
CA TRP A 22 -14.65 -6.88 -1.52
C TRP A 22 -15.15 -7.72 -2.69
N ARG A 23 -14.30 -8.55 -3.30
CA ARG A 23 -14.71 -9.45 -4.39
C ARG A 23 -15.75 -10.46 -3.92
N TYR A 24 -15.61 -11.00 -2.72
CA TYR A 24 -16.62 -11.85 -2.10
C TYR A 24 -17.95 -11.11 -1.91
N MET A 25 -17.94 -9.92 -1.29
CA MET A 25 -19.17 -9.18 -1.01
C MET A 25 -19.94 -8.78 -2.27
N VAL A 26 -19.26 -8.46 -3.37
CA VAL A 26 -19.92 -7.97 -4.60
C VAL A 26 -20.15 -9.06 -5.66
N GLY A 27 -19.72 -10.29 -5.43
CA GLY A 27 -19.75 -11.34 -6.48
C GLY A 27 -18.75 -11.08 -7.61
N GLY A 28 -17.60 -10.48 -7.29
CA GLY A 28 -16.54 -10.20 -8.25
C GLY A 28 -15.63 -11.42 -8.48
N SER A 29 -15.08 -11.55 -9.70
CA SER A 29 -14.10 -12.60 -10.01
C SER A 29 -12.88 -12.57 -9.07
N PRO A 30 -12.38 -13.73 -8.59
CA PRO A 30 -12.77 -15.11 -8.92
C PRO A 30 -13.88 -15.69 -8.03
N MET A 31 -14.53 -14.90 -7.17
CA MET A 31 -15.51 -15.37 -6.17
C MET A 31 -16.89 -15.73 -6.75
N GLY A 32 -16.99 -15.80 -8.07
CA GLY A 32 -18.22 -16.12 -8.78
C GLY A 32 -19.29 -15.02 -8.73
N GLY A 33 -20.09 -14.96 -9.80
CA GLY A 33 -21.26 -14.08 -9.90
C GLY A 33 -22.48 -14.65 -9.18
N GLU A 34 -23.69 -14.32 -9.66
CA GLU A 34 -24.95 -14.77 -9.06
C GLU A 34 -25.14 -16.29 -9.08
N GLU A 35 -24.47 -17.00 -9.98
CA GLU A 35 -24.55 -18.46 -10.10
C GLU A 35 -23.79 -19.21 -8.99
N THR A 36 -22.88 -18.54 -8.27
CA THR A 36 -22.09 -19.16 -7.20
C THR A 36 -22.77 -18.97 -5.85
N SER A 37 -23.04 -20.08 -5.17
CA SER A 37 -23.62 -20.08 -3.83
C SER A 37 -22.77 -19.24 -2.85
N THR A 38 -23.42 -18.69 -1.83
CA THR A 38 -22.74 -17.90 -0.79
C THR A 38 -21.71 -18.76 -0.03
N ASP A 39 -22.02 -20.03 0.19
CA ASP A 39 -21.18 -20.97 0.93
C ASP A 39 -19.93 -21.33 0.13
N THR A 40 -20.07 -21.66 -1.16
CA THR A 40 -18.92 -21.95 -2.04
C THR A 40 -18.00 -20.73 -2.19
N ALA A 41 -18.57 -19.53 -2.28
CA ALA A 41 -17.77 -18.31 -2.32
C ALA A 41 -17.06 -18.03 -0.98
N ALA A 42 -17.66 -18.40 0.15
CA ALA A 42 -17.05 -18.27 1.47
C ALA A 42 -15.88 -19.25 1.63
N GLU A 43 -16.05 -20.52 1.24
CA GLU A 43 -14.99 -21.52 1.21
C GLU A 43 -13.81 -21.06 0.34
N LEU A 44 -14.09 -20.48 -0.84
CA LEU A 44 -13.04 -19.95 -1.70
C LEU A 44 -12.33 -18.76 -1.06
N LEU A 45 -13.05 -17.85 -0.40
CA LEU A 45 -12.45 -16.72 0.32
C LEU A 45 -11.52 -17.20 1.44
N LEU A 46 -11.98 -18.16 2.26
CA LEU A 46 -11.21 -18.76 3.35
C LEU A 46 -9.95 -19.44 2.83
N THR A 47 -10.07 -20.22 1.75
CA THR A 47 -8.92 -20.83 1.07
C THR A 47 -7.87 -19.79 0.68
N ARG A 48 -8.30 -18.64 0.11
CA ARG A 48 -7.38 -17.56 -0.26
C ARG A 48 -6.79 -16.82 0.93
N PHE A 49 -7.50 -16.73 2.06
CA PHE A 49 -6.91 -16.18 3.28
C PHE A 49 -5.81 -17.08 3.83
N THR A 50 -6.00 -18.40 3.82
CA THR A 50 -4.95 -19.36 4.19
C THR A 50 -3.73 -19.24 3.27
N GLU A 51 -3.92 -19.08 1.95
CA GLU A 51 -2.80 -18.84 1.02
C GLU A 51 -2.04 -17.55 1.36
N ILE A 52 -2.75 -16.44 1.57
CA ILE A 52 -2.14 -15.15 1.94
C ILE A 52 -1.38 -15.26 3.26
N GLU A 53 -1.95 -15.95 4.25
CA GLU A 53 -1.29 -16.16 5.53
C GLU A 53 -0.04 -17.01 5.36
N SER A 54 -0.07 -18.07 4.56
CA SER A 54 1.13 -18.91 4.32
C SER A 54 2.28 -18.14 3.65
N ASP A 55 1.97 -17.14 2.81
CA ASP A 55 2.97 -16.25 2.21
C ASP A 55 3.58 -15.29 3.24
N VAL A 56 2.85 -14.98 4.32
CA VAL A 56 3.27 -14.07 5.41
C VAL A 56 3.85 -14.81 6.60
N GLU A 57 3.45 -16.05 6.87
CA GLU A 57 3.82 -16.84 8.05
C GLU A 57 5.33 -17.12 8.11
N ALA A 58 6.02 -17.04 6.96
CA ALA A 58 7.48 -16.95 6.90
C ALA A 58 8.07 -15.78 7.74
N ALA A 59 7.24 -14.84 8.20
CA ALA A 59 7.59 -13.64 8.96
C ALA A 59 6.96 -13.55 10.39
N TRP A 60 6.47 -14.64 10.98
CA TRP A 60 5.95 -14.72 12.38
C TRP A 60 4.59 -14.04 12.66
N LEU A 61 3.50 -14.61 12.15
CA LEU A 61 2.14 -14.39 12.67
C LEU A 61 1.51 -15.72 13.07
N VAL A 62 0.66 -15.72 14.11
CA VAL A 62 -0.15 -16.89 14.46
C VAL A 62 -1.27 -17.00 13.42
N PRO A 63 -1.37 -18.11 12.65
CA PRO A 63 -2.39 -18.24 11.63
C PRO A 63 -3.76 -18.49 12.27
N ASP A 64 -4.72 -17.59 12.01
CA ASP A 64 -6.16 -17.78 12.27
C ASP A 64 -6.96 -17.90 10.95
N GLY A 65 -6.25 -18.04 9.83
CA GLY A 65 -6.74 -18.09 8.46
C GLY A 65 -7.52 -19.33 8.11
N GLY A 66 -8.61 -19.14 7.38
CA GLY A 66 -9.49 -20.22 6.95
C GLY A 66 -10.56 -20.59 7.98
N THR A 67 -10.72 -19.80 9.04
CA THR A 67 -11.77 -20.02 10.04
C THR A 67 -13.10 -19.41 9.58
N PRO A 68 -14.25 -20.11 9.74
CA PRO A 68 -15.57 -19.59 9.34
C PRO A 68 -15.91 -18.21 9.91
N GLU A 69 -15.35 -17.88 11.08
CA GLU A 69 -15.52 -16.60 11.78
C GLU A 69 -14.96 -15.41 10.98
N GLN A 70 -14.02 -15.63 10.05
CA GLN A 70 -13.49 -14.59 9.16
C GLN A 70 -14.53 -14.13 8.13
N VAL A 71 -15.55 -14.94 7.86
CA VAL A 71 -16.71 -14.54 7.03
C VAL A 71 -17.79 -13.98 7.94
N THR A 72 -17.77 -12.65 8.11
CA THR A 72 -18.74 -11.98 8.99
C THR A 72 -20.16 -12.01 8.44
N ALA A 73 -21.16 -11.98 9.33
CA ALA A 73 -22.57 -11.86 8.95
C ALA A 73 -22.86 -10.61 8.08
N GLY A 74 -22.11 -9.53 8.27
CA GLY A 74 -22.19 -8.33 7.44
C GLY A 74 -21.76 -8.58 5.99
N MET A 75 -20.66 -9.31 5.78
CA MET A 75 -20.19 -9.67 4.43
C MET A 75 -21.20 -10.55 3.70
N THR A 76 -21.73 -11.57 4.40
CA THR A 76 -22.77 -12.46 3.88
C THR A 76 -24.04 -11.68 3.51
N ARG A 77 -24.48 -10.78 4.39
CA ARG A 77 -25.64 -9.92 4.14
C ARG A 77 -25.47 -9.09 2.87
N VAL A 78 -24.31 -8.44 2.69
CA VAL A 78 -24.04 -7.65 1.48
C VAL A 78 -24.08 -8.54 0.24
N ARG A 79 -23.47 -9.73 0.26
CA ARG A 79 -23.47 -10.64 -0.90
C ARG A 79 -24.85 -11.10 -1.32
N GLN A 80 -25.78 -11.24 -0.38
CA GLN A 80 -27.17 -11.64 -0.61
C GLN A 80 -28.07 -10.52 -1.17
N LEU A 81 -27.58 -9.27 -1.19
CA LEU A 81 -28.34 -8.17 -1.79
C LEU A 81 -28.40 -8.29 -3.33
N PRO A 82 -29.41 -7.66 -3.96
CA PRO A 82 -29.43 -7.46 -5.40
C PRO A 82 -28.13 -6.83 -5.95
N LEU A 83 -27.78 -7.15 -7.20
CA LEU A 83 -26.53 -6.68 -7.82
C LEU A 83 -26.37 -5.15 -7.81
N ASP A 84 -27.45 -4.41 -8.03
CA ASP A 84 -27.48 -2.95 -8.00
C ASP A 84 -27.17 -2.38 -6.61
N GLU A 85 -27.73 -2.97 -5.56
CA GLU A 85 -27.42 -2.59 -4.17
C GLU A 85 -25.97 -2.91 -3.81
N ARG A 86 -25.47 -4.10 -4.16
CA ARG A 86 -24.05 -4.47 -3.97
C ARG A 86 -23.11 -3.51 -4.67
N ARG A 87 -23.44 -3.14 -5.90
CA ARG A 87 -22.68 -2.16 -6.69
C ARG A 87 -22.68 -0.78 -6.03
N ALA A 88 -23.82 -0.33 -5.53
CA ALA A 88 -23.92 0.96 -4.85
C ALA A 88 -23.04 0.99 -3.58
N ILE A 89 -23.05 -0.08 -2.79
CA ILE A 89 -22.18 -0.22 -1.61
C ILE A 89 -20.71 -0.17 -2.02
N TYR A 90 -20.31 -0.93 -3.05
CA TYR A 90 -18.94 -0.92 -3.55
C TYR A 90 -18.46 0.47 -4.00
N LEU A 91 -19.29 1.16 -4.78
CA LEU A 91 -18.96 2.50 -5.27
C LEU A 91 -18.80 3.49 -4.12
N ARG A 92 -19.73 3.47 -3.16
CA ARG A 92 -19.72 4.39 -2.02
C ARG A 92 -18.55 4.11 -1.07
N GLU A 93 -18.36 2.86 -0.67
CA GLU A 93 -17.45 2.52 0.44
C GLU A 93 -16.03 2.23 -0.01
N ARG A 94 -15.84 1.75 -1.25
CA ARG A 94 -14.51 1.50 -1.80
C ARG A 94 -14.04 2.63 -2.69
N ILE A 95 -14.82 2.96 -3.73
CA ILE A 95 -14.34 3.85 -4.79
C ILE A 95 -14.32 5.31 -4.33
N GLU A 96 -15.38 5.81 -3.68
CA GLU A 96 -15.40 7.20 -3.21
C GLU A 96 -14.33 7.44 -2.13
N ASN A 97 -14.20 6.51 -1.17
CA ASN A 97 -13.14 6.58 -0.15
C ASN A 97 -11.74 6.62 -0.79
N GLN A 98 -11.49 5.82 -1.83
CA GLN A 98 -10.22 5.87 -2.56
C GLN A 98 -10.04 7.21 -3.28
N ARG A 99 -11.08 7.74 -3.93
CA ARG A 99 -11.02 9.03 -4.64
C ARG A 99 -10.70 10.17 -3.69
N GLU A 100 -11.34 10.22 -2.53
CA GLU A 100 -11.08 11.25 -1.50
C GLU A 100 -9.64 11.16 -0.98
N TRP A 101 -9.19 9.94 -0.65
CA TRP A 101 -7.84 9.73 -0.13
C TRP A 101 -6.76 10.07 -1.16
N TYR A 102 -6.86 9.53 -2.38
CA TYR A 102 -5.91 9.81 -3.46
C TYR A 102 -5.98 11.25 -3.94
N GLY A 103 -7.17 11.85 -3.99
CA GLY A 103 -7.34 13.26 -4.34
C GLY A 103 -6.64 14.18 -3.32
N THR A 104 -6.81 13.89 -2.03
CA THR A 104 -6.14 14.63 -0.95
C THR A 104 -4.62 14.46 -1.02
N LYS A 105 -4.13 13.23 -1.20
CA LYS A 105 -2.70 12.93 -1.35
C LYS A 105 -2.09 13.57 -2.60
N SER A 106 -2.80 13.55 -3.72
CA SER A 106 -2.37 14.14 -4.98
C SER A 106 -2.19 15.64 -4.84
N ARG A 107 -3.18 16.35 -4.27
CA ARG A 107 -3.08 17.79 -3.99
C ARG A 107 -1.90 18.11 -3.08
N TRP A 108 -1.70 17.33 -2.02
CA TRP A 108 -0.56 17.51 -1.12
C TRP A 108 0.79 17.35 -1.84
N ASN A 109 0.88 16.40 -2.78
CA ASN A 109 2.07 16.21 -3.60
C ASN A 109 2.26 17.33 -4.64
N GLU A 110 1.17 17.80 -5.24
CA GLU A 110 1.16 18.91 -6.20
C GLU A 110 1.70 20.20 -5.55
N TYR A 111 1.29 20.54 -4.33
CA TYR A 111 1.82 21.71 -3.62
C TYR A 111 3.32 21.59 -3.27
N ARG A 112 3.85 20.37 -3.11
CA ARG A 112 5.25 20.13 -2.72
C ARG A 112 6.16 19.90 -3.91
N SER A 113 5.62 19.47 -5.04
CA SER A 113 6.36 19.25 -6.28
C SER A 113 7.22 20.45 -6.71
N PRO A 114 6.73 21.71 -6.73
CA PRO A 114 7.57 22.84 -7.13
C PRO A 114 8.70 23.13 -6.13
N VAL A 115 8.46 22.90 -4.83
CA VAL A 115 9.48 23.06 -3.79
C VAL A 115 10.60 22.04 -4.02
N TRP A 116 10.26 20.77 -4.20
CA TRP A 116 11.25 19.72 -4.47
C TRP A 116 11.99 19.93 -5.79
N ALA A 117 11.28 20.38 -6.84
CA ALA A 117 11.90 20.73 -8.11
C ALA A 117 12.94 21.85 -7.91
N LEU A 118 12.57 22.92 -7.20
CA LEU A 118 13.50 24.01 -6.87
C LEU A 118 14.68 23.53 -6.02
N THR A 119 14.44 22.71 -5.00
CA THR A 119 15.49 22.14 -4.15
C THR A 119 16.49 21.34 -4.98
N LEU A 120 16.02 20.47 -5.88
CA LEU A 120 16.91 19.70 -6.77
C LEU A 120 17.70 20.60 -7.71
N THR A 121 17.05 21.59 -8.32
CA THR A 121 17.75 22.57 -9.17
C THR A 121 18.84 23.33 -8.40
N VAL A 122 18.55 23.79 -7.18
CA VAL A 122 19.55 24.49 -6.34
C VAL A 122 20.69 23.55 -5.96
N LEU A 123 20.40 22.31 -5.57
CA LEU A 123 21.44 21.32 -5.23
C LEU A 123 22.33 21.00 -6.44
N GLU A 124 21.76 20.88 -7.62
CA GLU A 124 22.51 20.66 -8.86
C GLU A 124 23.44 21.84 -9.18
N LEU A 125 22.94 23.07 -9.08
CA LEU A 125 23.75 24.29 -9.26
C LEU A 125 24.90 24.37 -8.23
N LEU A 126 24.60 24.09 -6.96
CA LEU A 126 25.62 24.06 -5.90
C LEU A 126 26.67 22.98 -6.18
N GLY A 127 26.25 21.80 -6.64
CA GLY A 127 27.14 20.71 -7.04
C GLY A 127 28.08 21.12 -8.18
N ILE A 128 27.55 21.79 -9.21
CA ILE A 128 28.35 22.32 -10.32
C ILE A 128 29.35 23.37 -9.82
N CYS A 129 28.90 24.34 -9.01
CA CYS A 129 29.79 25.36 -8.44
C CYS A 129 30.90 24.76 -7.58
N ALA A 130 30.58 23.78 -6.73
CA ALA A 130 31.53 23.07 -5.91
C ALA A 130 32.54 22.27 -6.76
N GLY A 131 32.08 21.61 -7.82
CA GLY A 131 32.94 20.92 -8.78
C GLY A 131 33.93 21.86 -9.47
N VAL A 132 33.46 23.02 -9.93
CA VAL A 132 34.32 24.06 -10.54
C VAL A 132 35.34 24.59 -9.54
N ALA A 133 34.93 24.90 -8.32
CA ALA A 133 35.83 25.39 -7.27
C ALA A 133 36.91 24.36 -6.89
N LYS A 134 36.57 23.07 -6.90
CA LYS A 134 37.54 21.97 -6.71
C LYS A 134 38.56 21.92 -7.85
N VAL A 135 38.10 21.97 -9.11
CA VAL A 135 39.01 21.95 -10.28
C VAL A 135 39.91 23.19 -10.32
N ALA A 136 39.41 24.35 -9.89
CA ALA A 136 40.18 25.58 -9.78
C ALA A 136 41.18 25.59 -8.60
N GLY A 137 41.22 24.54 -7.77
CA GLY A 137 42.13 24.43 -6.63
C GLY A 137 41.78 25.35 -5.45
N VAL A 138 40.55 25.88 -5.41
CA VAL A 138 40.08 26.78 -4.34
C VAL A 138 39.68 25.98 -3.10
N ILE A 139 39.21 24.75 -3.27
CA ILE A 139 38.74 23.86 -2.20
C ILE A 139 39.22 22.43 -2.40
N ASP A 140 39.66 21.78 -1.32
CA ASP A 140 39.94 20.34 -1.26
C ASP A 140 38.69 19.63 -0.72
N LEU A 141 37.78 19.26 -1.62
CA LEU A 141 36.58 18.50 -1.28
C LEU A 141 36.86 17.00 -1.30
N ASP A 142 36.76 16.36 -0.13
CA ASP A 142 36.78 14.90 -0.01
C ASP A 142 35.40 14.31 -0.33
N LEU A 143 35.35 13.47 -1.35
CA LEU A 143 34.13 12.77 -1.78
C LEU A 143 33.65 11.79 -0.71
N LEU A 144 34.58 11.20 0.05
CA LEU A 144 34.25 10.23 1.09
C LEU A 144 33.49 10.90 2.24
N GLY A 145 33.95 12.07 2.68
CA GLY A 145 33.26 12.90 3.67
C GLY A 145 31.87 13.38 3.23
N VAL A 146 31.69 13.77 1.97
CA VAL A 146 30.37 14.18 1.43
C VAL A 146 29.39 13.01 1.42
N CYS A 147 29.82 11.84 0.94
CA CYS A 147 28.99 10.63 0.95
C CYS A 147 28.62 10.21 2.39
N ALA A 148 29.57 10.30 3.33
CA ALA A 148 29.31 9.98 4.74
C ALA A 148 28.30 10.93 5.39
N ALA A 149 28.39 12.24 5.10
CA ALA A 149 27.44 13.23 5.62
C ALA A 149 26.02 13.03 5.07
N LEU A 150 25.89 12.71 3.78
CA LEU A 150 24.60 12.39 3.15
C LEU A 150 23.99 11.11 3.71
N ALA A 151 24.80 10.06 3.91
CA ALA A 151 24.34 8.82 4.52
C ALA A 151 23.84 9.06 5.96
N ALA A 152 24.58 9.84 6.76
CA ALA A 152 24.18 10.18 8.13
C ALA A 152 22.87 10.99 8.17
N GLY A 153 22.74 11.99 7.30
CA GLY A 153 21.53 12.82 7.20
C GLY A 153 20.29 12.07 6.68
N GLY A 154 20.47 11.02 5.86
CA GLY A 154 19.37 10.19 5.37
C GLY A 154 18.86 9.14 6.37
N THR A 155 19.63 8.87 7.43
CA THR A 155 19.26 7.90 8.48
C THR A 155 18.70 8.55 9.76
N ALA A 156 18.77 9.87 9.89
CA ALA A 156 18.30 10.65 11.05
C ALA A 156 16.85 11.12 10.85
#